data_AF-R7ZIW2-F1
#
_entry.id   AF-R7ZIW2-F1
#
_cell.length_a   1.000
_cell.length_b   1.000
_cell.length_c   1.000
_cell.angle_alpha   90.00
_cell.angle_beta   90.00
_cell.angle_gamma   90.00
#
_symmetry.space_group_name_H-M   'P 1'
#
loop_
_entity.id
_entity.type
_entity.pdbx_description
1 polymer ?
#
loop_
_entity_poly.entity_id
_entity_poly.type
_entity_poly.pdbx_seq_one_letter_code
_entity_poly.pdbx_strand_id
1 'polypeptide(L)'
;MIIVEHLSGGYESVPIVKDVSFTVEKGKILGILGPNGSGKSTLLKVISGILPATSGTIQIDGKDMNSYNARALAKKMAVLPQLHANAFSNTVREAVSLGRYPHQTGFFSSWSVVDEQAVQYAMEQTGVTRYEHTPMEILSGGEQQRVFVAQALAQTAEILLLDEPTNHLDIAHQRQILDMVRKEALECGLTVIMVLHDMNLASLYCDELLLMESGRMRAFGAPHEVLIASKIEEVYQARVTTYAHPEIPKPQITMMPAASEHQQRAVIVKEDFKVTTAYIQLKSNIPLKTVSSAVHNPGIGWYDCLLNRSVQGNYDIHDVKQEVAEFLQREHFSSTSTVVMLTAVSTELVALREYKASFGSVFVVVTAGVGNAVDVSRTHERQDEPYIGTINTWVVINGCLSEEAFFQAMMTANEAKTKALQSENIRDERSNTVATGTATDSLLIAATQNGEEMSYGGPITKVGKIIGKGVFETTVQAIQNYNMKYRS
;
A
#
# COMPACT_ATOMS: atom_id res chain seq x y z
N MET A 1 -16.87 -10.14 -25.35
CA MET A 1 -17.16 -8.73 -24.95
C MET A 1 -18.60 -8.67 -24.45
N ILE A 2 -18.87 -7.92 -23.38
CA ILE A 2 -20.23 -7.70 -22.87
C ILE A 2 -20.53 -6.20 -22.80
N ILE A 3 -21.66 -5.78 -23.36
CA ILE A 3 -22.14 -4.40 -23.35
C ILE A 3 -23.46 -4.35 -22.60
N VAL A 4 -23.56 -3.45 -21.64
CA VAL A 4 -24.77 -3.19 -20.85
C VAL A 4 -25.18 -1.73 -21.09
N GLU A 5 -26.41 -1.51 -21.56
CA GLU A 5 -26.92 -0.17 -21.89
C GLU A 5 -28.24 0.10 -21.16
N HIS A 6 -28.28 1.19 -20.40
CA HIS A 6 -29.46 1.71 -19.70
C HIS A 6 -30.22 0.65 -18.87
N LEU A 7 -29.47 -0.29 -18.30
CA LEU A 7 -30.04 -1.46 -17.65
C LEU A 7 -30.74 -1.05 -16.36
N SER A 8 -32.02 -1.41 -16.27
CA SER A 8 -32.80 -1.36 -15.03
C SER A 8 -33.47 -2.69 -14.79
N GLY A 9 -33.61 -3.08 -13.52
CA GLY A 9 -34.21 -4.36 -13.17
C GLY A 9 -34.06 -4.73 -11.70
N GLY A 10 -34.46 -5.95 -11.36
CA GLY A 10 -34.36 -6.49 -10.00
C GLY A 10 -35.61 -7.23 -9.57
N TYR A 11 -35.98 -7.05 -8.30
CA TYR A 11 -37.16 -7.68 -7.69
C TYR A 11 -38.38 -6.75 -7.77
N GLU A 12 -39.56 -7.32 -7.97
CA GLU A 12 -40.86 -6.61 -7.94
C GLU A 12 -41.00 -5.47 -8.97
N SER A 13 -41.88 -4.50 -8.71
CA SER A 13 -42.21 -3.37 -9.60
C SER A 13 -41.24 -2.20 -9.48
N VAL A 14 -40.45 -2.11 -8.41
CA VAL A 14 -39.47 -1.02 -8.20
C VAL A 14 -38.08 -1.52 -8.57
N PRO A 15 -37.44 -0.95 -9.62
CA PRO A 15 -36.12 -1.38 -10.03
C PRO A 15 -35.08 -1.09 -8.94
N ILE A 16 -34.33 -2.12 -8.52
CA ILE A 16 -33.20 -1.98 -7.61
C ILE A 16 -32.00 -1.45 -8.38
N VAL A 17 -31.74 -1.99 -9.57
CA VAL A 17 -30.74 -1.48 -10.50
C VAL A 17 -31.41 -0.45 -11.39
N LYS A 18 -30.82 0.74 -11.53
CA LYS A 18 -31.44 1.91 -12.16
C LYS A 18 -30.44 2.54 -13.14
N ASP A 19 -30.72 2.37 -14.44
CA ASP A 19 -30.02 3.03 -15.54
C ASP A 19 -28.48 2.87 -15.48
N VAL A 20 -28.03 1.62 -15.46
CA VAL A 20 -26.60 1.29 -15.43
C VAL A 20 -26.11 0.97 -16.84
N SER A 21 -25.01 1.61 -17.25
CA SER A 21 -24.37 1.37 -18.55
C SER A 21 -22.87 1.21 -18.39
N PHE A 22 -22.31 0.16 -19.00
CA PHE A 22 -20.88 -0.09 -19.06
C PHE A 22 -20.55 -1.14 -20.13
N THR A 23 -19.28 -1.23 -20.49
CA THR A 23 -18.76 -2.27 -21.40
C THR A 23 -17.59 -2.97 -20.71
N VAL A 24 -17.48 -4.29 -20.90
CA VAL A 24 -16.31 -5.06 -20.47
C VAL A 24 -15.71 -5.76 -21.68
N GLU A 25 -14.49 -5.35 -22.00
CA GLU A 25 -13.72 -5.92 -23.09
C GLU A 25 -13.31 -7.36 -22.83
N LYS A 26 -13.05 -8.13 -23.89
CA LYS A 26 -12.64 -9.53 -23.76
C LYS A 26 -11.32 -9.63 -22.97
N GLY A 27 -11.26 -10.54 -22.01
CA GLY A 27 -10.07 -10.75 -21.17
C GLY A 27 -9.85 -9.67 -20.11
N LYS A 28 -10.79 -8.74 -19.92
CA LYS A 28 -10.75 -7.75 -18.84
C LYS A 28 -11.54 -8.21 -17.63
N ILE A 29 -11.11 -7.69 -16.48
CA ILE A 29 -11.76 -7.90 -15.19
C ILE A 29 -12.41 -6.59 -14.74
N LEU A 30 -13.74 -6.61 -14.60
CA LEU A 30 -14.53 -5.54 -13.98
C LEU A 30 -14.84 -5.88 -12.52
N GLY A 31 -14.44 -5.00 -11.60
CA GLY A 31 -14.83 -5.06 -10.19
C GLY A 31 -16.02 -4.15 -9.89
N ILE A 32 -17.07 -4.68 -9.29
CA ILE A 32 -18.24 -3.91 -8.84
C ILE A 32 -18.09 -3.64 -7.34
N LEU A 33 -18.05 -2.35 -6.99
CA LEU A 33 -17.93 -1.81 -5.64
C LEU A 33 -19.19 -1.03 -5.24
N GLY A 34 -19.34 -0.78 -3.94
CA GLY A 34 -20.41 0.03 -3.36
C GLY A 34 -20.83 -0.50 -1.98
N PRO A 35 -21.55 0.31 -1.18
CA PRO A 35 -22.03 -0.09 0.13
C PRO A 35 -23.06 -1.23 0.05
N ASN A 36 -23.40 -1.80 1.21
CA ASN A 36 -24.46 -2.78 1.30
C ASN A 36 -25.79 -2.18 0.82
N GLY A 37 -26.58 -2.96 0.08
CA GLY A 37 -27.83 -2.49 -0.51
C GLY A 37 -27.69 -1.62 -1.75
N SER A 38 -26.48 -1.40 -2.30
CA SER A 38 -26.30 -0.60 -3.52
C SER A 38 -26.77 -1.28 -4.82
N GLY A 39 -27.13 -2.56 -4.77
CA GLY A 39 -27.65 -3.32 -5.91
C GLY A 39 -26.62 -4.17 -6.67
N LYS A 40 -25.40 -4.36 -6.16
CA LYS A 40 -24.30 -5.11 -6.83
C LYS A 40 -24.68 -6.53 -7.24
N SER A 41 -25.13 -7.35 -6.27
CA SER A 41 -25.57 -8.72 -6.52
C SER A 41 -26.83 -8.77 -7.40
N THR A 42 -27.71 -7.77 -7.29
CA THR A 42 -28.89 -7.66 -8.17
C THR A 42 -28.47 -7.37 -9.60
N LEU A 43 -27.50 -6.47 -9.83
CA LEU A 43 -26.93 -6.20 -11.14
C LEU A 43 -26.33 -7.46 -11.74
N LEU A 44 -25.54 -8.21 -10.97
CA LEU A 44 -24.97 -9.49 -11.42
C LEU A 44 -26.06 -10.50 -11.81
N LYS A 45 -27.15 -10.59 -11.03
CA LYS A 45 -28.30 -11.47 -11.31
C LYS A 45 -29.12 -11.04 -12.52
N VAL A 46 -29.21 -9.75 -12.83
CA VAL A 46 -29.87 -9.26 -14.05
C VAL A 46 -28.99 -9.55 -15.27
N ILE A 47 -27.66 -9.33 -15.16
CA ILE A 47 -26.70 -9.65 -16.22
C ILE A 47 -26.67 -11.15 -16.54
N SER A 48 -26.85 -12.01 -15.54
CA SER A 48 -26.90 -13.46 -15.75
C SER A 48 -28.22 -13.99 -16.29
N GLY A 49 -29.26 -13.15 -16.38
CA GLY A 49 -30.61 -13.56 -16.75
C GLY A 49 -31.37 -14.31 -15.65
N ILE A 50 -30.86 -14.37 -14.40
CA ILE A 50 -31.59 -14.93 -13.25
C ILE A 50 -32.76 -14.02 -12.85
N LEU A 51 -32.55 -12.70 -12.93
CA LEU A 51 -33.60 -11.70 -12.71
C LEU A 51 -33.92 -10.97 -14.01
N PRO A 52 -35.18 -10.57 -14.23
CA PRO A 52 -35.55 -9.86 -15.45
C PRO A 52 -35.02 -8.42 -15.46
N ALA A 53 -34.62 -7.97 -16.64
CA ALA A 53 -34.46 -6.55 -16.93
C ALA A 53 -35.84 -5.94 -17.21
N THR A 54 -36.13 -4.78 -16.59
CA THR A 54 -37.33 -3.99 -16.87
C THR A 54 -37.11 -3.00 -18.02
N SER A 55 -35.88 -2.56 -18.23
CA SER A 55 -35.46 -1.73 -19.36
C SER A 55 -33.97 -1.91 -19.66
N GLY A 56 -33.54 -1.43 -20.82
CA GLY A 56 -32.15 -1.52 -21.28
C GLY A 56 -31.85 -2.83 -21.99
N THR A 57 -30.61 -2.97 -22.46
CA THR A 57 -30.16 -4.11 -23.26
C THR A 57 -28.84 -4.66 -22.77
N ILE A 58 -28.66 -5.97 -22.91
CA ILE A 58 -27.41 -6.67 -22.63
C ILE A 58 -27.00 -7.39 -23.91
N GLN A 59 -25.78 -7.13 -24.39
CA GLN A 59 -25.22 -7.77 -25.56
C GLN A 59 -23.99 -8.59 -25.18
N ILE A 60 -23.90 -9.81 -25.72
CA ILE A 60 -22.75 -10.71 -25.59
C ILE A 60 -22.22 -10.97 -26.99
N ASP A 61 -20.97 -10.58 -27.25
CA ASP A 61 -20.31 -10.67 -28.56
C ASP A 61 -21.16 -10.06 -29.71
N GLY A 62 -21.78 -8.91 -29.44
CA GLY A 62 -22.60 -8.17 -30.40
C GLY A 62 -24.00 -8.75 -30.66
N LYS A 63 -24.43 -9.78 -29.91
CA LYS A 63 -25.78 -10.33 -29.98
C LYS A 63 -26.56 -10.03 -28.71
N ASP A 64 -27.83 -9.69 -28.85
CA ASP A 64 -28.73 -9.50 -27.71
C ASP A 64 -28.82 -10.78 -26.86
N MET A 65 -28.69 -10.66 -25.55
CA MET A 65 -28.76 -11.78 -24.60
C MET A 65 -30.07 -12.57 -24.72
N ASN A 66 -31.19 -11.91 -25.01
CA ASN A 66 -32.50 -12.55 -25.15
C ASN A 66 -32.60 -13.43 -26.40
N SER A 67 -31.65 -13.33 -27.34
CA SER A 67 -31.59 -14.21 -28.52
C SER A 67 -31.01 -15.59 -28.20
N TYR A 68 -30.37 -15.76 -27.04
CA TYR A 68 -29.84 -17.03 -26.58
C TYR A 68 -30.91 -17.83 -25.84
N ASN A 69 -31.02 -19.13 -26.13
CA ASN A 69 -31.71 -20.03 -25.21
C ASN A 69 -30.84 -20.29 -23.97
N ALA A 70 -31.44 -20.78 -22.89
CA ALA A 70 -30.75 -21.00 -21.61
C ALA A 70 -29.45 -21.83 -21.73
N ARG A 71 -29.44 -22.89 -22.56
CA ARG A 71 -28.25 -23.73 -22.76
C ARG A 71 -27.15 -22.99 -23.52
N ALA A 72 -27.50 -22.23 -24.55
CA ALA A 72 -26.54 -21.44 -25.32
C ALA A 72 -25.95 -20.31 -24.47
N LEU A 73 -26.75 -19.67 -23.63
CA LEU A 73 -26.29 -18.66 -22.67
C LEU A 73 -25.34 -19.27 -21.64
N ALA A 74 -25.67 -20.44 -21.09
CA ALA A 74 -24.80 -21.16 -20.17
C ALA A 74 -23.45 -21.57 -20.81
N LYS A 75 -23.36 -21.75 -22.12
CA LYS A 75 -22.04 -21.97 -22.77
C LYS A 75 -21.21 -20.69 -22.88
N LYS A 76 -21.84 -19.51 -22.83
CA LYS A 76 -21.19 -18.21 -22.93
C LYS A 76 -20.86 -17.61 -21.57
N MET A 77 -21.67 -17.88 -20.55
CA MET A 77 -21.58 -17.25 -19.24
C MET A 77 -21.72 -18.27 -18.11
N ALA A 78 -20.74 -18.28 -17.20
CA ALA A 78 -20.76 -19.01 -15.95
C ALA A 78 -20.99 -18.05 -14.79
N VAL A 79 -21.71 -18.51 -13.76
CA VAL A 79 -22.03 -17.70 -12.58
C VAL A 79 -21.63 -18.47 -11.33
N LEU A 80 -20.81 -17.84 -10.51
CA LEU A 80 -20.59 -18.26 -9.13
C LEU A 80 -21.43 -17.35 -8.21
N PRO A 81 -22.60 -17.81 -7.75
CA PRO A 81 -23.40 -17.04 -6.82
C PRO A 81 -22.72 -16.98 -5.45
N GLN A 82 -23.20 -16.09 -4.59
CA GLN A 82 -22.87 -16.14 -3.17
C GLN A 82 -23.45 -17.44 -2.59
N LEU A 83 -22.58 -18.36 -2.15
CA LEU A 83 -22.99 -19.69 -1.69
C LEU A 83 -23.14 -19.74 -0.18
N HIS A 84 -24.15 -20.47 0.27
CA HIS A 84 -24.28 -20.93 1.66
C HIS A 84 -23.92 -22.42 1.67
N ALA A 85 -22.96 -22.81 2.52
CA ALA A 85 -22.23 -24.09 2.52
C ALA A 85 -23.07 -25.39 2.76
N ASN A 86 -24.39 -25.31 2.69
CA ASN A 86 -25.25 -26.41 3.11
C ASN A 86 -25.98 -26.97 1.89
N ALA A 87 -25.54 -28.15 1.40
CA ALA A 87 -26.36 -29.22 0.78
C ALA A 87 -25.73 -29.94 -0.43
N PHE A 88 -24.51 -30.48 -0.34
CA PHE A 88 -24.01 -31.39 -1.38
C PHE A 88 -23.31 -32.61 -0.79
N SER A 89 -23.91 -33.78 -0.97
CA SER A 89 -23.31 -35.10 -0.64
C SER A 89 -22.34 -35.59 -1.72
N ASN A 90 -21.88 -34.71 -2.61
CA ASN A 90 -21.06 -35.06 -3.77
C ASN A 90 -19.57 -35.02 -3.40
N THR A 91 -18.77 -35.81 -4.11
CA THR A 91 -17.31 -35.65 -4.12
C THR A 91 -16.92 -34.37 -4.85
N VAL A 92 -15.71 -33.86 -4.59
CA VAL A 92 -15.16 -32.68 -5.30
C VAL A 92 -15.23 -32.86 -6.81
N ARG A 93 -14.78 -34.00 -7.33
CA ARG A 93 -14.79 -34.27 -8.77
C ARG A 93 -16.19 -34.21 -9.36
N GLU A 94 -17.17 -34.80 -8.67
CA GLU A 94 -18.57 -34.78 -9.12
C GLU A 94 -19.12 -33.35 -9.10
N ALA A 95 -18.80 -32.56 -8.09
CA ALA A 95 -19.20 -31.15 -8.02
C ALA A 95 -18.62 -30.34 -9.18
N VAL A 96 -17.32 -30.48 -9.48
CA VAL A 96 -16.69 -29.80 -10.63
C VAL A 96 -17.28 -30.27 -11.96
N SER A 97 -17.56 -31.57 -12.07
CA SER A 97 -18.15 -32.19 -13.27
C SER A 97 -19.52 -31.61 -13.64
N LEU A 98 -20.29 -31.10 -12.67
CA LEU A 98 -21.55 -30.40 -12.95
C LEU A 98 -21.38 -29.16 -13.83
N GLY A 99 -20.18 -28.54 -13.85
CA GLY A 99 -19.86 -27.45 -14.78
C GLY A 99 -20.01 -27.85 -16.26
N ARG A 100 -19.91 -29.15 -16.58
CA ARG A 100 -20.04 -29.68 -17.95
C ARG A 100 -21.49 -29.88 -18.40
N TYR A 101 -22.48 -29.68 -17.52
CA TYR A 101 -23.89 -29.88 -17.84
C TYR A 101 -24.37 -29.14 -19.11
N PRO A 102 -23.99 -27.88 -19.39
CA PRO A 102 -24.39 -27.19 -20.62
C PRO A 102 -23.87 -27.84 -21.91
N HIS A 103 -22.81 -28.65 -21.83
CA HIS A 103 -22.15 -29.29 -22.98
C HIS A 103 -22.67 -30.70 -23.29
N GLN A 104 -23.40 -31.31 -22.36
CA GLN A 104 -24.00 -32.64 -22.55
C GLN A 104 -25.19 -32.58 -23.53
N THR A 105 -25.11 -33.30 -24.64
CA THR A 105 -26.12 -33.29 -25.71
C THR A 105 -26.87 -34.61 -25.88
N GLY A 106 -28.20 -34.60 -25.68
CA GLY A 106 -29.12 -35.71 -26.00
C GLY A 106 -29.35 -36.70 -24.85
N PHE A 107 -30.32 -37.62 -25.02
CA PHE A 107 -30.66 -38.66 -24.03
C PHE A 107 -29.54 -39.69 -23.78
N PHE A 108 -28.51 -39.71 -24.64
CA PHE A 108 -27.38 -40.65 -24.60
C PHE A 108 -26.02 -39.94 -24.57
N SER A 109 -25.93 -38.71 -24.05
CA SER A 109 -24.63 -38.03 -23.96
C SER A 109 -23.69 -38.80 -23.04
N SER A 110 -22.68 -39.44 -23.63
CA SER A 110 -21.57 -40.02 -22.87
C SER A 110 -20.60 -38.93 -22.45
N TRP A 111 -19.97 -39.10 -21.29
CA TRP A 111 -18.85 -38.28 -20.84
C TRP A 111 -17.74 -38.28 -21.90
N SER A 112 -17.37 -37.09 -22.42
CA SER A 112 -16.39 -36.98 -23.50
C SER A 112 -14.98 -36.73 -22.97
N VAL A 113 -13.96 -36.97 -23.80
CA VAL A 113 -12.56 -36.62 -23.49
C VAL A 113 -12.39 -35.11 -23.25
N VAL A 114 -13.20 -34.28 -23.93
CA VAL A 114 -13.17 -32.83 -23.75
C VAL A 114 -13.73 -32.42 -22.39
N ASP A 115 -14.78 -33.11 -21.92
CA ASP A 115 -15.34 -32.87 -20.59
C ASP A 115 -14.36 -33.27 -19.49
N GLU A 116 -13.70 -34.41 -19.67
CA GLU A 116 -12.64 -34.90 -18.79
C GLU A 116 -11.47 -33.90 -18.68
N GLN A 117 -10.98 -33.41 -19.83
CA GLN A 117 -9.89 -32.42 -19.86
C GLN A 117 -10.28 -31.10 -19.20
N ALA A 118 -11.52 -30.63 -19.43
CA ALA A 118 -12.00 -29.39 -18.83
C ALA A 118 -12.12 -29.49 -17.30
N VAL A 119 -12.60 -30.62 -16.77
CA VAL A 119 -12.66 -30.87 -15.33
C VAL A 119 -11.26 -30.94 -14.73
N GLN A 120 -10.36 -31.72 -15.34
CA GLN A 120 -8.99 -31.88 -14.86
C GLN A 120 -8.25 -30.52 -14.83
N TYR A 121 -8.34 -29.75 -15.92
CA TYR A 121 -7.77 -28.41 -16.02
C TYR A 121 -8.29 -27.50 -14.91
N ALA A 122 -9.60 -27.44 -14.71
CA ALA A 122 -10.19 -26.58 -13.70
C ALA A 122 -9.76 -26.98 -12.28
N MET A 123 -9.66 -28.27 -11.99
CA MET A 123 -9.18 -28.78 -10.70
C MET A 123 -7.71 -28.45 -10.43
N GLU A 124 -6.87 -28.53 -11.47
CA GLU A 124 -5.45 -28.17 -11.41
C GLU A 124 -5.26 -26.68 -11.15
N GLN A 125 -5.92 -25.81 -11.93
CA GLN A 125 -5.77 -24.36 -11.79
C GLN A 125 -6.25 -23.82 -10.44
N THR A 126 -7.24 -24.49 -9.83
CA THR A 126 -7.78 -24.15 -8.51
C THR A 126 -7.12 -24.91 -7.36
N GLY A 127 -6.17 -25.81 -7.66
CA GLY A 127 -5.44 -26.59 -6.65
C GLY A 127 -6.32 -27.54 -5.83
N VAL A 128 -7.45 -28.00 -6.36
CA VAL A 128 -8.37 -28.93 -5.68
C VAL A 128 -8.20 -30.38 -6.11
N THR A 129 -7.30 -30.67 -7.05
CA THR A 129 -7.01 -32.04 -7.53
C THR A 129 -6.73 -33.03 -6.40
N ARG A 130 -6.04 -32.60 -5.34
CA ARG A 130 -5.74 -33.46 -4.18
C ARG A 130 -6.98 -33.92 -3.39
N TYR A 131 -8.12 -33.26 -3.59
CA TYR A 131 -9.38 -33.55 -2.91
C TYR A 131 -10.40 -34.25 -3.81
N GLU A 132 -9.98 -34.73 -4.97
CA GLU A 132 -10.88 -35.24 -6.02
C GLU A 132 -11.96 -36.21 -5.52
N HIS A 133 -11.58 -37.16 -4.67
CA HIS A 133 -12.49 -38.17 -4.11
C HIS A 133 -13.01 -37.81 -2.70
N THR A 134 -12.69 -36.62 -2.20
CA THR A 134 -13.15 -36.14 -0.89
C THR A 134 -14.59 -35.62 -1.02
N PRO A 135 -15.50 -36.00 -0.10
CA PRO A 135 -16.81 -35.36 0.03
C PRO A 135 -16.71 -33.85 0.30
N MET A 136 -17.55 -33.06 -0.35
CA MET A 136 -17.59 -31.60 -0.19
C MET A 136 -17.78 -31.14 1.27
N GLU A 137 -18.56 -31.90 2.05
CA GLU A 137 -18.88 -31.60 3.46
C GLU A 137 -17.66 -31.63 4.39
N ILE A 138 -16.57 -32.30 4.00
CA ILE A 138 -15.35 -32.43 4.81
C ILE A 138 -14.39 -31.26 4.55
N LEU A 139 -14.57 -30.55 3.45
CA LEU A 139 -13.73 -29.42 3.08
C LEU A 139 -14.00 -28.20 3.97
N SER A 140 -12.95 -27.42 4.24
CA SER A 140 -13.10 -26.08 4.80
C SER A 140 -13.87 -25.17 3.83
N GLY A 141 -14.48 -24.09 4.34
CA GLY A 141 -15.22 -23.15 3.49
C GLY A 141 -14.38 -22.58 2.34
N GLY A 142 -13.09 -22.35 2.55
CA GLY A 142 -12.18 -21.88 1.49
C GLY A 142 -11.83 -22.93 0.45
N GLU A 143 -11.77 -24.19 0.83
CA GLU A 143 -11.63 -25.30 -0.13
C GLU A 143 -12.91 -25.49 -0.93
N GLN A 144 -14.08 -25.47 -0.28
CA GLN A 144 -15.37 -25.54 -0.97
C GLN A 144 -15.51 -24.42 -1.99
N GLN A 145 -15.14 -23.19 -1.63
CA GLN A 145 -15.16 -22.05 -2.54
C GLN A 145 -14.29 -22.30 -3.78
N ARG A 146 -13.09 -22.87 -3.62
CA ARG A 146 -12.24 -23.22 -4.78
C ARG A 146 -12.87 -24.29 -5.66
N VAL A 147 -13.58 -25.26 -5.08
CA VAL A 147 -14.31 -26.27 -5.87
C VAL A 147 -15.42 -25.62 -6.69
N PHE A 148 -16.17 -24.66 -6.14
CA PHE A 148 -17.19 -23.96 -6.90
C PHE A 148 -16.62 -23.06 -8.00
N VAL A 149 -15.48 -22.42 -7.74
CA VAL A 149 -14.73 -21.71 -8.78
C VAL A 149 -14.26 -22.69 -9.87
N ALA A 150 -13.76 -23.87 -9.49
CA ALA A 150 -13.37 -24.91 -10.43
C ALA A 150 -14.57 -25.40 -11.27
N GLN A 151 -15.73 -25.59 -10.65
CA GLN A 151 -16.96 -25.92 -11.35
C GLN A 151 -17.33 -24.87 -12.41
N ALA A 152 -17.23 -23.58 -12.07
CA ALA A 152 -17.49 -22.49 -13.00
C ALA A 152 -16.46 -22.44 -14.15
N LEU A 153 -15.19 -22.72 -13.87
CA LEU A 153 -14.14 -22.81 -14.90
C LEU A 153 -14.31 -24.02 -15.80
N ALA A 154 -14.70 -25.17 -15.23
CA ALA A 154 -14.97 -26.39 -15.98
C ALA A 154 -16.11 -26.19 -17.00
N GLN A 155 -17.00 -25.22 -16.79
CA GLN A 155 -18.02 -24.82 -17.77
C GLN A 155 -17.43 -24.26 -19.07
N THR A 156 -16.16 -23.85 -19.07
CA THR A 156 -15.43 -23.27 -20.22
C THR A 156 -16.21 -22.15 -20.90
N ALA A 157 -16.83 -21.30 -20.08
CA ALA A 157 -17.56 -20.12 -20.54
C ALA A 157 -16.58 -18.98 -20.85
N GLU A 158 -16.98 -18.05 -21.73
CA GLU A 158 -16.16 -16.89 -22.11
C GLU A 158 -16.29 -15.73 -21.12
N ILE A 159 -17.37 -15.73 -20.33
CA ILE A 159 -17.68 -14.75 -19.30
C ILE A 159 -17.88 -15.47 -17.97
N LEU A 160 -17.22 -14.98 -16.92
CA LEU A 160 -17.37 -15.46 -15.55
C LEU A 160 -17.91 -14.34 -14.66
N LEU A 161 -19.07 -14.59 -14.05
CA LEU A 161 -19.68 -13.69 -13.08
C LEU A 161 -19.44 -14.22 -11.66
N LEU A 162 -18.88 -13.41 -10.78
CA LEU A 162 -18.54 -13.80 -9.40
C LEU A 162 -19.21 -12.88 -8.40
N ASP A 163 -20.10 -13.40 -7.56
CA ASP A 163 -20.74 -12.64 -6.49
C ASP A 163 -19.99 -12.88 -5.18
N GLU A 164 -19.13 -11.93 -4.78
CA GLU A 164 -18.34 -11.97 -3.55
C GLU A 164 -17.47 -13.24 -3.39
N PRO A 165 -16.61 -13.58 -4.37
CA PRO A 165 -15.91 -14.86 -4.40
C PRO A 165 -14.88 -15.04 -3.27
N THR A 166 -14.54 -13.96 -2.57
CA THR A 166 -13.51 -13.90 -1.52
C THR A 166 -14.09 -13.75 -0.11
N ASN A 167 -15.42 -13.72 0.04
CA ASN A 167 -16.05 -13.54 1.34
C ASN A 167 -15.82 -14.77 2.24
N HIS A 168 -15.68 -14.56 3.55
CA HIS A 168 -15.38 -15.61 4.54
C HIS A 168 -14.07 -16.39 4.34
N LEU A 169 -13.16 -15.91 3.47
CA LEU A 169 -11.84 -16.50 3.25
C LEU A 169 -10.76 -15.74 4.01
N ASP A 170 -9.71 -16.46 4.43
CA ASP A 170 -8.49 -15.82 4.90
C ASP A 170 -7.69 -15.19 3.74
N ILE A 171 -6.71 -14.34 4.08
CA ILE A 171 -5.93 -13.55 3.12
C ILE A 171 -5.21 -14.45 2.10
N ALA A 172 -4.68 -15.60 2.52
CA ALA A 172 -3.95 -16.50 1.62
C ALA A 172 -4.88 -17.09 0.56
N HIS A 173 -6.07 -17.52 0.98
CA HIS A 173 -7.08 -18.09 0.09
C HIS A 173 -7.72 -17.04 -0.83
N GLN A 174 -7.97 -15.82 -0.33
CA GLN A 174 -8.42 -14.70 -1.16
C GLN A 174 -7.43 -14.42 -2.30
N ARG A 175 -6.14 -14.32 -1.96
CA ARG A 175 -5.06 -14.10 -2.92
C ARG A 175 -5.02 -15.19 -3.98
N GLN A 176 -5.08 -16.46 -3.59
CA GLN A 176 -5.03 -17.59 -4.52
C GLN A 176 -6.17 -17.58 -5.55
N ILE A 177 -7.41 -17.32 -5.10
CA ILE A 177 -8.56 -17.26 -6.01
C ILE A 177 -8.40 -16.10 -6.99
N LEU A 178 -8.04 -14.91 -6.51
CA LEU A 178 -7.90 -13.73 -7.35
C LEU A 178 -6.70 -13.83 -8.32
N ASP A 179 -5.57 -14.40 -7.88
CA ASP A 179 -4.41 -14.70 -8.72
C ASP A 179 -4.79 -15.64 -9.87
N MET A 180 -5.56 -16.69 -9.56
CA MET A 180 -6.04 -17.65 -10.56
C MET A 180 -6.99 -16.97 -11.56
N VAL A 181 -7.99 -16.21 -11.08
CA VAL A 181 -8.91 -15.49 -11.96
C VAL A 181 -8.16 -14.51 -12.87
N ARG A 182 -7.15 -13.81 -12.32
CA ARG A 182 -6.29 -12.91 -13.08
C ARG A 182 -5.50 -13.64 -14.16
N LYS A 183 -4.97 -14.82 -13.84
CA LYS A 183 -4.26 -15.69 -14.78
C LYS A 183 -5.17 -16.14 -15.93
N GLU A 184 -6.36 -16.64 -15.63
CA GLU A 184 -7.34 -17.07 -16.66
C GLU A 184 -7.78 -15.92 -17.57
N ALA A 185 -7.97 -14.73 -17.01
CA ALA A 185 -8.29 -13.54 -17.80
C ALA A 185 -7.16 -13.18 -18.78
N LEU A 186 -5.91 -13.25 -18.32
CA LEU A 186 -4.73 -12.88 -19.09
C LEU A 186 -4.34 -13.93 -20.14
N GLU A 187 -4.31 -15.21 -19.77
CA GLU A 187 -3.79 -16.30 -20.60
C GLU A 187 -4.87 -16.88 -21.52
N CYS A 188 -6.11 -17.01 -21.04
CA CYS A 188 -7.21 -17.64 -21.78
C CYS A 188 -8.24 -16.62 -22.33
N GLY A 189 -8.07 -15.33 -22.05
CA GLY A 189 -8.99 -14.28 -22.50
C GLY A 189 -10.37 -14.35 -21.83
N LEU A 190 -10.44 -14.92 -20.63
CA LEU A 190 -11.66 -15.00 -19.82
C LEU A 190 -12.11 -13.59 -19.41
N THR A 191 -13.35 -13.23 -19.72
CA THR A 191 -13.92 -11.94 -19.29
C THR A 191 -14.55 -12.11 -17.92
N VAL A 192 -14.24 -11.25 -16.95
CA VAL A 192 -14.72 -11.44 -15.57
C VAL A 192 -15.46 -10.20 -15.08
N ILE A 193 -16.63 -10.40 -14.48
CA ILE A 193 -17.33 -9.35 -13.71
C ILE A 193 -17.49 -9.90 -12.30
N MET A 194 -16.89 -9.22 -11.32
CA MET A 194 -16.92 -9.68 -9.93
C MET A 194 -17.37 -8.59 -8.96
N VAL A 195 -18.16 -8.97 -7.97
CA VAL A 195 -18.51 -8.10 -6.84
C VAL A 195 -17.46 -8.26 -5.74
N LEU A 196 -16.91 -7.15 -5.26
CA LEU A 196 -15.91 -7.12 -4.18
C LEU A 196 -16.34 -6.14 -3.08
N HIS A 197 -16.00 -6.46 -1.84
CA HIS A 197 -16.16 -5.54 -0.69
C HIS A 197 -14.91 -4.77 -0.36
N ASP A 198 -13.75 -5.35 -0.65
CA ASP A 198 -12.45 -4.76 -0.37
C ASP A 198 -11.95 -3.96 -1.59
N MET A 199 -11.82 -2.64 -1.39
CA MET A 199 -11.36 -1.72 -2.44
C MET A 199 -9.89 -1.95 -2.82
N ASN A 200 -9.06 -2.42 -1.90
CA ASN A 200 -7.67 -2.75 -2.17
C ASN A 200 -7.59 -4.00 -3.06
N LEU A 201 -8.36 -5.05 -2.76
CA LEU A 201 -8.42 -6.23 -3.64
C LEU A 201 -8.93 -5.85 -5.04
N ALA A 202 -9.96 -5.01 -5.11
CA ALA A 202 -10.48 -4.54 -6.40
C ALA A 202 -9.45 -3.72 -7.17
N SER A 203 -8.72 -2.84 -6.49
CA SER A 203 -7.61 -2.06 -7.06
C SER A 203 -6.52 -2.93 -7.68
N LEU A 204 -6.11 -3.97 -6.94
CA LEU A 204 -5.03 -4.88 -7.33
C LEU A 204 -5.41 -5.74 -8.54
N TYR A 205 -6.60 -6.34 -8.52
CA TYR A 205 -6.95 -7.43 -9.44
C TYR A 205 -7.84 -7.03 -10.63
N CYS A 206 -8.55 -5.90 -10.54
CA CYS A 206 -9.45 -5.44 -11.61
C CYS A 206 -8.74 -4.48 -12.57
N ASP A 207 -9.12 -4.56 -13.84
CA ASP A 207 -8.70 -3.59 -14.86
C ASP A 207 -9.57 -2.33 -14.80
N GLU A 208 -10.86 -2.52 -14.53
CA GLU A 208 -11.86 -1.47 -14.41
C GLU A 208 -12.70 -1.68 -13.16
N LEU A 209 -13.26 -0.60 -12.62
CA LEU A 209 -14.14 -0.61 -11.45
C LEU A 209 -15.45 0.10 -11.77
N LEU A 210 -16.54 -0.44 -11.25
CA LEU A 210 -17.87 0.16 -11.24
C LEU A 210 -18.25 0.46 -9.79
N LEU A 211 -18.30 1.73 -9.41
CA LEU A 211 -18.76 2.15 -8.09
C LEU A 211 -20.26 2.40 -8.12
N MET A 212 -21.02 1.67 -7.32
CA MET A 212 -22.48 1.75 -7.23
C MET A 212 -22.96 2.36 -5.92
N GLU A 213 -24.05 3.12 -5.98
CA GLU A 213 -24.79 3.59 -4.81
C GLU A 213 -26.28 3.65 -5.13
N SER A 214 -27.13 3.14 -4.24
CA SER A 214 -28.60 3.22 -4.36
C SER A 214 -29.15 2.77 -5.73
N GLY A 215 -28.53 1.75 -6.33
CA GLY A 215 -28.93 1.17 -7.61
C GLY A 215 -28.33 1.81 -8.85
N ARG A 216 -27.57 2.91 -8.69
CA ARG A 216 -27.01 3.69 -9.81
C ARG A 216 -25.51 3.61 -9.84
N MET A 217 -24.95 3.79 -11.04
CA MET A 217 -23.53 4.00 -11.23
C MET A 217 -23.13 5.40 -10.75
N ARG A 218 -22.09 5.48 -9.90
CA ARG A 218 -21.47 6.73 -9.43
C ARG A 218 -20.15 7.02 -10.12
N ALA A 219 -19.38 5.98 -10.41
CA ALA A 219 -18.15 6.10 -11.19
C ALA A 219 -17.87 4.79 -11.93
N PHE A 220 -17.20 4.90 -13.07
CA PHE A 220 -16.71 3.79 -13.87
C PHE A 220 -15.37 4.18 -14.49
N GLY A 221 -14.41 3.26 -14.54
CA GLY A 221 -13.09 3.48 -15.14
C GLY A 221 -11.99 2.68 -14.47
N ALA A 222 -10.74 3.04 -14.72
CA ALA A 222 -9.59 2.39 -14.10
C ALA A 222 -9.57 2.63 -12.57
N PRO A 223 -8.91 1.77 -11.76
CA PRO A 223 -8.90 1.92 -10.31
C PRO A 223 -8.49 3.30 -9.80
N HIS A 224 -7.54 3.98 -10.43
CA HIS A 224 -7.09 5.33 -10.03
C HIS A 224 -8.10 6.45 -10.35
N GLU A 225 -9.03 6.21 -11.30
CA GLU A 225 -10.09 7.16 -11.67
C GLU A 225 -11.32 7.03 -10.75
N VAL A 226 -11.52 5.83 -10.20
CA VAL A 226 -12.66 5.47 -9.35
C VAL A 226 -12.35 5.61 -7.86
N LEU A 227 -11.19 5.12 -7.41
CA LEU A 227 -10.79 5.08 -6.01
C LEU A 227 -10.16 6.39 -5.56
N ILE A 228 -10.93 7.47 -5.67
CA ILE A 228 -10.56 8.82 -5.22
C ILE A 228 -11.18 9.05 -3.84
N ALA A 229 -10.39 9.56 -2.88
CA ALA A 229 -10.81 9.71 -1.49
C ALA A 229 -12.18 10.41 -1.34
N SER A 230 -12.39 11.54 -2.04
CA SER A 230 -13.66 12.28 -1.97
C SER A 230 -14.86 11.49 -2.49
N LYS A 231 -14.72 10.70 -3.57
CA LYS A 231 -15.78 9.84 -4.11
C LYS A 231 -16.10 8.69 -3.16
N ILE A 232 -15.05 8.10 -2.56
CA ILE A 232 -15.22 7.03 -1.58
C ILE A 232 -15.94 7.56 -0.33
N GLU A 233 -15.53 8.73 0.17
CA GLU A 233 -16.17 9.39 1.31
C GLU A 233 -17.65 9.69 1.06
N GLU A 234 -18.01 10.17 -0.14
CA GLU A 234 -19.40 10.42 -0.52
C GLU A 234 -20.24 9.13 -0.53
N VAL A 235 -19.72 8.06 -1.13
CA VAL A 235 -20.48 6.80 -1.35
C VAL A 235 -20.51 5.89 -0.12
N TYR A 236 -19.42 5.82 0.64
CA TYR A 236 -19.29 4.92 1.80
C TYR A 236 -19.49 5.62 3.14
N GLN A 237 -19.57 6.96 3.16
CA GLN A 237 -19.68 7.76 4.39
C GLN A 237 -18.55 7.46 5.39
N ALA A 238 -17.38 7.11 4.87
CA ALA A 238 -16.22 6.71 5.66
C ALA A 238 -15.00 7.52 5.22
N ARG A 239 -14.33 8.16 6.18
CA ARG A 239 -13.11 8.94 5.94
C ARG A 239 -11.98 8.01 5.50
N VAL A 240 -11.36 8.31 4.36
CA VAL A 240 -10.28 7.49 3.81
C VAL A 240 -9.14 8.35 3.28
N THR A 241 -7.98 7.75 3.09
CA THR A 241 -6.88 8.34 2.35
C THR A 241 -6.36 7.34 1.33
N THR A 242 -5.92 7.86 0.18
CA THR A 242 -5.41 7.08 -0.95
C THR A 242 -3.91 7.28 -1.07
N TYR A 243 -3.15 6.20 -1.00
CA TYR A 243 -1.70 6.17 -1.21
C TYR A 243 -1.36 5.38 -2.48
N ALA A 244 -0.13 5.48 -2.95
CA ALA A 244 0.38 4.57 -3.97
C ALA A 244 0.70 3.22 -3.31
N HIS A 245 0.33 2.12 -3.96
CA HIS A 245 0.76 0.79 -3.53
C HIS A 245 2.30 0.69 -3.62
N PRO A 246 2.97 0.11 -2.62
CA PRO A 246 4.44 0.14 -2.54
C PRO A 246 5.16 -0.60 -3.69
N GLU A 247 4.53 -1.63 -4.26
CA GLU A 247 5.16 -2.49 -5.28
C GLU A 247 4.64 -2.29 -6.71
N ILE A 248 3.44 -1.73 -6.89
CA ILE A 248 2.77 -1.68 -8.20
C ILE A 248 2.03 -0.35 -8.38
N PRO A 249 1.81 0.12 -9.63
CA PRO A 249 1.16 1.42 -9.89
C PRO A 249 -0.37 1.34 -9.73
N LYS A 250 -0.82 1.02 -8.51
CA LYS A 250 -2.23 0.92 -8.13
C LYS A 250 -2.51 1.76 -6.88
N PRO A 251 -3.71 2.34 -6.71
CA PRO A 251 -4.06 3.01 -5.49
C PRO A 251 -4.26 2.01 -4.33
N GLN A 252 -3.82 2.40 -3.13
CA GLN A 252 -4.07 1.71 -1.88
C GLN A 252 -4.88 2.64 -0.97
N ILE A 253 -5.94 2.11 -0.36
CA ILE A 253 -6.90 2.85 0.43
C ILE A 253 -6.72 2.47 1.88
N THR A 254 -6.63 3.48 2.74
CA THR A 254 -6.55 3.32 4.19
C THR A 254 -7.71 4.06 4.84
N MET A 255 -8.41 3.37 5.75
CA MET A 255 -9.45 3.98 6.57
C MET A 255 -8.84 4.91 7.61
N MET A 256 -9.43 6.08 7.76
CA MET A 256 -9.03 7.04 8.77
C MET A 256 -10.02 6.97 9.94
N PRO A 257 -9.56 6.80 11.19
CA PRO A 257 -10.47 6.85 12.33
C PRO A 257 -11.16 8.22 12.40
N ALA A 258 -12.36 8.24 12.98
CA ALA A 258 -13.00 9.50 13.35
C ALA A 258 -12.01 10.30 14.20
N ALA A 259 -11.89 11.61 13.94
CA ALA A 259 -10.96 12.47 14.65
C ALA A 259 -11.23 12.35 16.16
N SER A 260 -10.39 11.61 16.87
CA SER A 260 -10.48 11.55 18.32
C SER A 260 -9.83 12.81 18.87
N GLU A 261 -10.55 13.54 19.71
CA GLU A 261 -10.09 14.75 20.43
C GLU A 261 -8.92 14.45 21.42
N HIS A 262 -8.27 13.29 21.31
CA HIS A 262 -7.41 12.68 22.32
C HIS A 262 -5.94 12.57 21.90
N GLN A 263 -5.44 13.45 21.02
CA GLN A 263 -4.01 13.69 21.01
C GLN A 263 -3.66 14.55 22.23
N GLN A 264 -3.15 13.89 23.28
CA GLN A 264 -2.52 14.58 24.39
C GLN A 264 -1.51 15.59 23.84
N ARG A 265 -1.56 16.82 24.35
CA ARG A 265 -0.64 17.93 24.03
C ARG A 265 0.79 17.67 24.55
N ALA A 266 1.29 16.44 24.42
CA ALA A 266 2.66 16.14 24.71
C ALA A 266 3.54 16.93 23.74
N VAL A 267 4.56 17.56 24.31
CA VAL A 267 5.57 18.34 23.61
C VAL A 267 6.91 17.74 23.99
N ILE A 268 7.80 17.66 23.02
CA ILE A 268 9.18 17.30 23.24
C ILE A 268 9.86 18.42 24.01
N VAL A 269 10.58 18.05 25.06
CA VAL A 269 11.37 18.95 25.90
C VAL A 269 12.83 18.50 25.92
N LYS A 270 13.71 19.32 26.51
CA LYS A 270 15.14 19.02 26.54
C LYS A 270 15.46 17.76 27.34
N GLU A 271 14.65 17.45 28.34
CA GLU A 271 14.78 16.30 29.23
C GLU A 271 14.53 14.96 28.52
N ASP A 272 13.87 14.97 27.37
CA ASP A 272 13.65 13.77 26.55
C ASP A 272 14.93 13.31 25.83
N PHE A 273 15.97 14.15 25.82
CA PHE A 273 17.26 13.87 25.20
C PHE A 273 18.28 13.34 26.22
N LYS A 274 18.95 12.25 25.87
CA LYS A 274 20.03 11.65 26.64
C LYS A 274 21.28 11.48 25.78
N VAL A 275 22.42 11.95 26.26
CA VAL A 275 23.72 11.75 25.61
C VAL A 275 24.53 10.78 26.45
N THR A 276 24.99 9.70 25.84
CA THR A 276 25.93 8.73 26.43
C THR A 276 27.15 8.61 25.53
N THR A 277 28.20 7.92 25.97
CA THR A 277 29.38 7.63 25.14
C THR A 277 29.07 6.72 23.94
N ALA A 278 28.00 5.90 24.04
CA ALA A 278 27.62 4.94 23.00
C ALA A 278 26.62 5.53 21.98
N TYR A 279 25.68 6.34 22.45
CA TYR A 279 24.62 6.91 21.60
C TYR A 279 24.03 8.20 22.17
N ILE A 280 23.45 9.00 21.28
CA ILE A 280 22.50 10.07 21.60
C ILE A 280 21.10 9.50 21.41
N GLN A 281 20.20 9.79 22.33
CA GLN A 281 18.84 9.31 22.35
C GLN A 281 17.86 10.47 22.48
N LEU A 282 16.77 10.43 21.72
CA LEU A 282 15.50 11.05 22.09
C LEU A 282 14.51 9.94 22.44
N LYS A 283 13.91 9.99 23.63
CA LYS A 283 12.79 9.09 23.98
C LYS A 283 11.56 9.93 24.32
N SER A 284 10.52 9.78 23.52
CA SER A 284 9.25 10.48 23.66
C SER A 284 8.20 9.58 24.34
N ASN A 285 7.25 10.20 25.05
CA ASN A 285 6.06 9.52 25.57
C ASN A 285 4.95 9.38 24.51
N ILE A 286 5.10 10.05 23.36
CA ILE A 286 4.23 9.93 22.20
C ILE A 286 5.03 9.48 20.96
N PRO A 287 4.45 8.69 20.06
CA PRO A 287 5.05 8.47 18.75
C PRO A 287 5.10 9.77 17.95
N LEU A 288 6.25 10.02 17.32
CA LEU A 288 6.49 11.15 16.42
C LEU A 288 6.39 10.67 14.98
N LYS A 289 5.62 11.38 14.15
CA LYS A 289 5.66 11.17 12.70
C LYS A 289 7.02 11.65 12.21
N THR A 290 7.76 10.76 11.57
CA THR A 290 9.18 10.99 11.23
C THR A 290 9.42 10.61 9.79
N VAL A 291 10.15 11.45 9.06
CA VAL A 291 10.79 11.13 7.78
C VAL A 291 12.30 11.06 8.00
N SER A 292 12.93 9.95 7.61
CA SER A 292 14.34 9.68 7.93
C SER A 292 15.10 8.98 6.81
N SER A 293 16.38 9.33 6.65
CA SER A 293 17.36 8.61 5.81
C SER A 293 18.25 7.64 6.62
N ALA A 294 17.81 7.24 7.82
CA ALA A 294 18.52 6.38 8.75
C ALA A 294 18.82 4.96 8.20
N VAL A 295 19.76 4.24 8.84
CA VAL A 295 20.08 2.86 8.45
C VAL A 295 19.02 1.85 8.90
N HIS A 296 18.32 2.15 10.00
CA HIS A 296 17.21 1.34 10.52
C HIS A 296 15.95 2.18 10.62
N ASN A 297 14.84 1.63 10.13
CA ASN A 297 13.57 2.34 9.92
C ASN A 297 13.71 3.64 9.08
N PRO A 298 14.23 3.57 7.84
CA PRO A 298 14.19 4.69 6.89
C PRO A 298 12.77 4.93 6.36
N GLY A 299 12.58 6.07 5.68
CA GLY A 299 11.31 6.44 5.09
C GLY A 299 10.43 7.19 6.08
N ILE A 300 9.11 6.99 5.97
CA ILE A 300 8.11 7.66 6.80
C ILE A 300 7.47 6.67 7.77
N GLY A 301 7.30 7.07 9.03
CA GLY A 301 6.68 6.23 10.05
C GLY A 301 6.42 6.95 11.37
N TRP A 302 5.93 6.21 12.35
CA TRP A 302 5.67 6.70 13.71
C TRP A 302 6.63 6.02 14.69
N TYR A 303 7.44 6.83 15.37
CA TYR A 303 8.50 6.32 16.24
C TYR A 303 8.56 7.13 17.54
N ASP A 304 8.78 6.44 18.66
CA ASP A 304 8.89 7.08 19.97
C ASP A 304 10.34 7.18 20.46
N CYS A 305 11.29 6.61 19.72
CA CYS A 305 12.71 6.57 20.05
C CYS A 305 13.56 6.92 18.82
N LEU A 306 14.47 7.87 18.96
CA LEU A 306 15.47 8.19 17.93
C LEU A 306 16.86 7.96 18.54
N LEU A 307 17.74 7.26 17.81
CA LEU A 307 19.09 6.93 18.25
C LEU A 307 20.12 7.37 17.21
N ASN A 308 21.19 8.01 17.66
CA ASN A 308 22.39 8.28 16.88
C ASN A 308 23.56 7.63 17.59
N ARG A 309 23.97 6.46 17.11
CA ARG A 309 24.93 5.58 17.75
C ARG A 309 26.34 5.81 17.20
N SER A 310 27.32 5.93 18.10
CA SER A 310 28.72 5.96 17.71
C SER A 310 29.22 4.57 17.37
N VAL A 311 29.95 4.48 16.26
CA VAL A 311 30.69 3.29 15.83
C VAL A 311 32.16 3.64 15.61
N GLN A 312 33.02 2.62 15.51
CA GLN A 312 34.43 2.82 15.22
C GLN A 312 34.63 3.19 13.73
N GLY A 313 35.75 3.85 13.41
CA GLY A 313 36.03 4.29 12.03
C GLY A 313 36.24 3.16 11.02
N ASN A 314 36.57 1.96 11.49
CA ASN A 314 36.73 0.73 10.68
C ASN A 314 35.47 -0.16 10.69
N TYR A 315 34.31 0.40 11.02
CA TYR A 315 33.05 -0.34 11.07
C TYR A 315 32.69 -0.91 9.69
N ASP A 316 32.35 -2.20 9.65
CA ASP A 316 31.95 -2.91 8.44
C ASP A 316 30.51 -2.56 8.05
N ILE A 317 30.35 -1.95 6.88
CA ILE A 317 29.05 -1.50 6.38
C ILE A 317 28.22 -2.62 5.72
N HIS A 318 28.79 -3.80 5.48
CA HIS A 318 28.12 -4.88 4.76
C HIS A 318 27.01 -5.55 5.58
N ASP A 319 27.09 -5.52 6.91
CA ASP A 319 26.12 -6.17 7.81
C ASP A 319 25.43 -5.22 8.81
N VAL A 320 25.30 -3.94 8.43
CA VAL A 320 24.72 -2.88 9.27
C VAL A 320 23.35 -3.25 9.84
N LYS A 321 22.51 -3.91 9.03
CA LYS A 321 21.13 -4.23 9.45
C LYS A 321 21.09 -5.26 10.56
N GLN A 322 21.88 -6.33 10.46
CA GLN A 322 21.93 -7.36 11.49
C GLN A 322 22.58 -6.80 12.76
N GLU A 323 23.69 -6.07 12.62
CA GLU A 323 24.42 -5.49 13.74
C GLU A 323 23.56 -4.49 14.53
N VAL A 324 22.77 -3.65 13.84
CA VAL A 324 21.83 -2.73 14.50
C VAL A 324 20.72 -3.51 15.19
N ALA A 325 20.20 -4.58 14.61
CA ALA A 325 19.17 -5.41 15.24
C ALA A 325 19.68 -6.05 16.55
N GLU A 326 20.90 -6.58 16.55
CA GLU A 326 21.57 -7.14 17.74
C GLU A 326 21.81 -6.08 18.82
N PHE A 327 22.24 -4.87 18.42
CA PHE A 327 22.38 -3.74 19.34
C PHE A 327 21.06 -3.35 19.99
N LEU A 328 19.99 -3.22 19.21
CA LEU A 328 18.66 -2.86 19.74
C LEU A 328 18.17 -3.91 20.74
N GLN A 329 18.37 -5.20 20.43
CA GLN A 329 18.02 -6.29 21.35
C GLN A 329 18.81 -6.24 22.65
N ARG A 330 20.14 -6.04 22.57
CA ARG A 330 21.04 -5.98 23.73
C ARG A 330 20.72 -4.80 24.66
N GLU A 331 20.42 -3.64 24.09
CA GLU A 331 20.09 -2.43 24.86
C GLU A 331 18.60 -2.31 25.20
N HIS A 332 17.80 -3.34 24.88
CA HIS A 332 16.35 -3.39 25.13
C HIS A 332 15.54 -2.27 24.47
N PHE A 333 15.95 -1.85 23.27
CA PHE A 333 15.17 -0.96 22.41
C PHE A 333 14.21 -1.74 21.51
N SER A 334 13.03 -1.19 21.28
CA SER A 334 12.08 -1.75 20.32
C SER A 334 12.56 -1.54 18.89
N SER A 335 12.67 -2.61 18.11
CA SER A 335 13.06 -2.53 16.70
C SER A 335 12.00 -1.85 15.83
N THR A 336 10.73 -1.86 16.23
CA THR A 336 9.62 -1.29 15.43
C THR A 336 9.35 0.18 15.74
N SER A 337 9.73 0.68 16.94
CA SER A 337 9.48 2.06 17.35
C SER A 337 10.73 2.94 17.43
N THR A 338 11.89 2.43 16.99
CA THR A 338 13.18 3.12 17.07
C THR A 338 13.76 3.41 15.69
N VAL A 339 14.17 4.66 15.44
CA VAL A 339 14.99 5.05 14.28
C VAL A 339 16.45 5.06 14.69
N VAL A 340 17.35 4.47 13.90
CA VAL A 340 18.80 4.41 14.23
C VAL A 340 19.65 5.00 13.12
N MET A 341 20.42 6.03 13.46
CA MET A 341 21.53 6.55 12.67
C MET A 341 22.86 6.10 13.28
N LEU A 342 23.89 5.99 12.44
CA LEU A 342 25.26 5.66 12.86
C LEU A 342 26.18 6.83 12.59
N THR A 343 27.16 7.07 13.46
CA THR A 343 28.20 8.09 13.27
C THR A 343 29.55 7.56 13.72
N ALA A 344 30.61 7.90 12.98
CA ALA A 344 31.99 7.63 13.41
C ALA A 344 32.55 8.75 14.31
N VAL A 345 31.71 9.66 14.80
CA VAL A 345 32.07 10.78 15.67
C VAL A 345 31.67 10.48 17.11
N SER A 346 32.53 10.86 18.05
CA SER A 346 32.22 10.82 19.48
C SER A 346 30.92 11.59 19.77
N THR A 347 29.95 10.91 20.37
CA THR A 347 28.65 11.49 20.74
C THR A 347 28.75 12.68 21.68
N GLU A 348 29.82 12.80 22.47
CA GLU A 348 30.05 13.95 23.36
C GLU A 348 30.17 15.28 22.61
N LEU A 349 30.44 15.23 21.31
CA LEU A 349 30.58 16.42 20.46
C LEU A 349 29.25 16.93 19.89
N VAL A 350 28.09 16.37 20.27
CA VAL A 350 26.80 16.89 19.79
C VAL A 350 26.68 18.39 20.02
N ALA A 351 26.13 19.07 19.03
CA ALA A 351 25.41 20.32 19.27
C ALA A 351 23.91 20.01 19.36
N LEU A 352 23.26 20.45 20.45
CA LEU A 352 21.82 20.35 20.67
C LEU A 352 21.27 21.72 21.04
N ARG A 353 20.31 22.23 20.26
CA ARG A 353 19.72 23.56 20.46
C ARG A 353 18.21 23.55 20.27
N GLU A 354 17.51 24.36 21.06
CA GLU A 354 16.08 24.61 20.94
C GLU A 354 15.84 26.00 20.32
N TYR A 355 14.88 26.08 19.40
CA TYR A 355 14.44 27.31 18.75
C TYR A 355 12.93 27.48 18.95
N LYS A 356 12.53 28.58 19.60
CA LYS A 356 11.11 28.91 19.80
C LYS A 356 10.50 29.55 18.56
N ALA A 357 9.26 29.20 18.26
CA ALA A 357 8.48 29.69 17.13
C ALA A 357 7.02 29.94 17.52
N SER A 358 6.24 30.57 16.65
CA SER A 358 4.81 30.82 16.91
C SER A 358 3.96 29.54 16.97
N PHE A 359 4.43 28.47 16.32
CA PHE A 359 3.73 27.17 16.27
C PHE A 359 4.18 26.19 17.36
N GLY A 360 5.20 26.53 18.16
CA GLY A 360 5.80 25.63 19.13
C GLY A 360 7.32 25.84 19.25
N SER A 361 8.08 24.74 19.27
CA SER A 361 9.55 24.77 19.28
C SER A 361 10.13 23.74 18.32
N VAL A 362 11.38 23.98 17.92
CA VAL A 362 12.16 23.07 17.07
C VAL A 362 13.46 22.76 17.79
N PHE A 363 13.73 21.49 18.04
CA PHE A 363 15.02 21.00 18.49
C PHE A 363 15.86 20.60 17.28
N VAL A 364 17.11 21.04 17.26
CA VAL A 364 18.09 20.63 16.27
C VAL A 364 19.23 19.93 16.99
N VAL A 365 19.55 18.71 16.55
CA VAL A 365 20.65 17.89 17.09
C VAL A 365 21.58 17.55 15.95
N VAL A 366 22.87 17.87 16.08
CA VAL A 366 23.88 17.58 15.05
C VAL A 366 25.10 16.93 15.68
N THR A 367 25.49 15.78 15.16
CA THR A 367 26.88 15.28 15.28
C THR A 367 27.57 15.54 13.96
N ALA A 368 28.75 16.16 13.97
CA ALA A 368 29.50 16.44 12.76
C ALA A 368 30.97 16.04 12.91
N GLY A 369 31.49 15.38 11.88
CA GLY A 369 32.92 15.22 11.62
C GLY A 369 33.19 15.71 10.20
N VAL A 370 34.42 16.19 9.98
CA VAL A 370 34.80 16.78 8.68
C VAL A 370 36.03 16.11 8.06
N GLY A 371 36.53 15.04 8.70
CA GLY A 371 37.70 14.30 8.21
C GLY A 371 37.44 13.45 6.96
N ASN A 372 36.17 13.26 6.58
CA ASN A 372 35.78 12.51 5.38
C ASN A 372 34.74 13.30 4.56
N ALA A 373 34.94 14.62 4.48
CA ALA A 373 34.07 15.52 3.74
C ALA A 373 34.08 15.21 2.23
N VAL A 374 32.91 15.38 1.59
CA VAL A 374 32.67 14.98 0.21
C VAL A 374 31.96 16.08 -0.56
N ASP A 375 32.45 16.38 -1.77
CA ASP A 375 31.71 17.08 -2.80
C ASP A 375 30.90 16.08 -3.61
N VAL A 376 29.57 16.07 -3.40
CA VAL A 376 28.66 15.12 -4.04
C VAL A 376 28.67 15.23 -5.57
N SER A 377 29.05 16.39 -6.14
CA SER A 377 29.06 16.58 -7.60
C SER A 377 30.22 15.86 -8.30
N ARG A 378 31.25 15.48 -7.55
CA ARG A 378 32.47 14.83 -8.06
C ARG A 378 32.67 13.40 -7.55
N THR A 379 31.71 12.85 -6.80
CA THR A 379 31.81 11.48 -6.25
C THR A 379 31.90 10.40 -7.33
N HIS A 380 31.36 10.63 -8.52
CA HIS A 380 31.46 9.71 -9.66
C HIS A 380 32.91 9.47 -10.14
N GLU A 381 33.85 10.35 -9.77
CA GLU A 381 35.29 10.20 -10.05
C GLU A 381 36.00 9.33 -9.00
N ARG A 382 35.33 8.97 -7.89
CA ARG A 382 35.90 8.20 -6.79
C ARG A 382 35.76 6.70 -7.02
N GLN A 383 36.74 5.93 -6.54
CA GLN A 383 36.73 4.47 -6.50
C GLN A 383 36.62 3.91 -5.07
N ASP A 384 36.21 4.75 -4.11
CA ASP A 384 36.15 4.37 -2.71
C ASP A 384 35.00 3.39 -2.45
N GLU A 385 35.24 2.41 -1.57
CA GLU A 385 34.14 1.68 -0.95
C GLU A 385 33.33 2.61 -0.04
N PRO A 386 32.01 2.42 0.09
CA PRO A 386 31.21 3.29 0.94
C PRO A 386 31.65 3.16 2.40
N TYR A 387 31.59 4.27 3.15
CA TYR A 387 31.90 4.32 4.57
C TYR A 387 30.87 5.18 5.32
N ILE A 388 30.88 5.08 6.64
CA ILE A 388 29.92 5.76 7.51
C ILE A 388 30.13 7.27 7.49
N GLY A 389 29.05 8.00 7.26
CA GLY A 389 28.99 9.44 7.33
C GLY A 389 29.26 9.92 8.74
N THR A 390 29.80 11.12 8.84
CA THR A 390 30.14 11.73 10.12
C THR A 390 29.23 12.89 10.47
N ILE A 391 28.29 13.24 9.58
CA ILE A 391 27.28 14.30 9.81
C ILE A 391 25.87 13.70 9.88
N ASN A 392 25.31 13.66 11.08
CA ASN A 392 23.92 13.30 11.32
C ASN A 392 23.17 14.49 11.89
N THR A 393 21.97 14.76 11.35
CA THR A 393 21.14 15.91 11.73
C THR A 393 19.73 15.46 12.08
N TRP A 394 19.24 15.86 13.24
CA TRP A 394 17.85 15.70 13.64
C TRP A 394 17.18 17.05 13.73
N VAL A 395 15.97 17.14 13.20
CA VAL A 395 15.07 18.28 13.38
C VAL A 395 13.78 17.75 13.98
N VAL A 396 13.52 18.09 15.24
CA VAL A 396 12.35 17.61 16.00
C VAL A 396 11.42 18.78 16.28
N ILE A 397 10.19 18.71 15.79
CA ILE A 397 9.27 19.83 15.70
C ILE A 397 8.06 19.57 16.60
N ASN A 398 7.87 20.42 17.59
CA ASN A 398 6.63 20.48 18.35
C ASN A 398 5.57 21.21 17.51
N GLY A 399 4.91 20.47 16.62
CA GLY A 399 3.92 21.00 15.68
C GLY A 399 3.34 19.92 14.77
N CYS A 400 2.40 20.33 13.91
CA CYS A 400 1.79 19.46 12.93
C CYS A 400 2.26 19.82 11.51
N LEU A 401 2.71 18.82 10.76
CA LEU A 401 3.22 18.95 9.39
C LEU A 401 2.44 18.05 8.46
N SER A 402 2.05 18.60 7.30
CA SER A 402 1.62 17.80 6.16
C SER A 402 2.77 16.94 5.62
N GLU A 403 2.47 15.93 4.80
CA GLU A 403 3.52 15.11 4.16
C GLU A 403 4.42 15.94 3.24
N GLU A 404 3.83 16.86 2.48
CA GLU A 404 4.58 17.81 1.66
C GLU A 404 5.55 18.64 2.51
N ALA A 405 5.10 19.12 3.67
CA ALA A 405 5.92 19.91 4.57
C ALA A 405 7.10 19.11 5.15
N PHE A 406 6.96 17.81 5.43
CA PHE A 406 8.07 16.96 5.87
C PHE A 406 9.20 16.90 4.83
N PHE A 407 8.85 16.67 3.56
CA PHE A 407 9.87 16.58 2.49
C PHE A 407 10.53 17.94 2.23
N GLN A 408 9.76 19.02 2.20
CA GLN A 408 10.31 20.38 2.05
C GLN A 408 11.19 20.80 3.24
N ALA A 409 10.83 20.39 4.46
CA ALA A 409 11.63 20.60 5.66
C ALA A 409 12.97 19.85 5.57
N MET A 410 12.97 18.61 5.07
CA MET A 410 14.18 17.82 4.84
C MET A 410 15.10 18.48 3.81
N MET A 411 14.55 19.00 2.70
CA MET A 411 15.32 19.78 1.71
C MET A 411 15.93 21.04 2.33
N THR A 412 15.12 21.82 3.07
CA THR A 412 15.56 23.05 3.75
C THR A 412 16.68 22.77 4.76
N ALA A 413 16.58 21.68 5.52
CA ALA A 413 17.61 21.26 6.46
C ALA A 413 18.90 20.86 5.74
N ASN A 414 18.82 20.11 4.64
CA ASN A 414 19.99 19.73 3.86
C ASN A 414 20.70 20.95 3.23
N GLU A 415 19.96 21.90 2.67
CA GLU A 415 20.50 23.17 2.14
C GLU A 415 21.22 23.97 3.23
N ALA A 416 20.62 24.09 4.42
CA ALA A 416 21.21 24.79 5.56
C ALA A 416 22.49 24.12 6.07
N LYS A 417 22.51 22.78 6.12
CA LYS A 417 23.72 21.99 6.44
C LYS A 417 24.83 22.28 5.43
N THR A 418 24.55 22.17 4.12
CA THR A 418 25.54 22.47 3.08
C THR A 418 26.06 23.91 3.19
N LYS A 419 25.19 24.87 3.52
CA LYS A 419 25.62 26.25 3.75
C LYS A 419 26.56 26.39 4.96
N ALA A 420 26.34 25.62 6.03
CA ALA A 420 27.22 25.58 7.20
C ALA A 420 28.61 25.00 6.85
N LEU A 421 28.69 23.94 6.05
CA LEU A 421 29.97 23.41 5.57
C LEU A 421 30.72 24.46 4.75
N GLN A 422 30.00 25.18 3.88
CA GLN A 422 30.59 26.25 3.09
C GLN A 422 31.12 27.40 3.97
N SER A 423 30.37 27.83 5.01
CA SER A 423 30.82 28.92 5.89
C SER A 423 32.05 28.54 6.71
N GLU A 424 32.16 27.27 7.10
CA GLU A 424 33.34 26.73 7.79
C GLU A 424 34.47 26.32 6.82
N ASN A 425 34.36 26.66 5.52
CA ASN A 425 35.34 26.36 4.48
C ASN A 425 35.73 24.88 4.39
N ILE A 426 34.79 23.98 4.65
CA ILE A 426 35.03 22.54 4.57
C ILE A 426 35.19 22.13 3.10
N ARG A 427 36.29 21.42 2.81
CA ARG A 427 36.62 20.96 1.48
C ARG A 427 36.73 19.44 1.44
N ASP A 428 36.41 18.89 0.29
CA ASP A 428 36.77 17.53 -0.05
C ASP A 428 38.30 17.45 -0.22
N GLU A 429 38.95 16.59 0.56
CA GLU A 429 40.42 16.45 0.55
C GLU A 429 40.98 16.02 -0.80
N ARG A 430 40.20 15.27 -1.60
CA ARG A 430 40.68 14.72 -2.87
C ARG A 430 40.53 15.67 -4.03
N SER A 431 39.33 16.22 -4.18
CA SER A 431 39.01 17.13 -5.29
C SER A 431 39.39 18.58 -4.97
N ASN A 432 39.67 18.89 -3.70
CA ASN A 432 39.92 20.23 -3.17
C ASN A 432 38.78 21.23 -3.48
N THR A 433 37.57 20.74 -3.73
CA THR A 433 36.37 21.55 -3.93
C THR A 433 35.57 21.68 -2.64
N VAL A 434 34.53 22.53 -2.65
CA VAL A 434 33.68 22.76 -1.48
C VAL A 434 32.87 21.51 -1.19
N ALA A 435 32.94 21.02 0.04
CA ALA A 435 32.17 19.85 0.44
C ALA A 435 30.69 20.19 0.65
N THR A 436 29.81 19.25 0.33
CA THR A 436 28.35 19.36 0.50
C THR A 436 27.81 18.48 1.62
N GLY A 437 28.61 17.51 2.08
CA GLY A 437 28.29 16.57 3.14
C GLY A 437 29.44 15.59 3.39
N THR A 438 29.12 14.39 3.88
CA THR A 438 30.03 13.24 3.96
C THR A 438 29.43 12.03 3.24
N ALA A 439 30.13 10.89 3.18
CA ALA A 439 29.74 9.76 2.32
C ALA A 439 28.31 9.24 2.56
N THR A 440 27.88 9.12 3.82
CA THR A 440 26.53 8.65 4.17
C THR A 440 25.90 9.50 5.28
N ASP A 441 25.74 10.80 5.01
CA ASP A 441 25.02 11.69 5.94
C ASP A 441 23.60 11.18 6.21
N SER A 442 23.17 11.25 7.47
CA SER A 442 21.79 10.93 7.85
C SER A 442 21.04 12.18 8.32
N LEU A 443 19.81 12.36 7.84
CA LEU A 443 18.92 13.45 8.22
C LEU A 443 17.55 12.89 8.57
N LEU A 444 16.95 13.40 9.66
CA LEU A 444 15.55 13.14 9.98
C LEU A 444 14.82 14.43 10.33
N ILE A 445 13.53 14.44 9.97
CA ILE A 445 12.55 15.41 10.44
C ILE A 445 11.50 14.62 11.22
N ALA A 446 11.31 14.93 12.50
CA ALA A 446 10.28 14.34 13.36
C ALA A 446 9.30 15.42 13.83
N ALA A 447 8.02 15.12 13.93
CA ALA A 447 7.01 16.04 14.45
C ALA A 447 6.02 15.36 15.38
N THR A 448 5.55 16.11 16.39
CA THR A 448 4.53 15.63 17.35
C THR A 448 3.15 15.46 16.74
N GLN A 449 2.91 16.06 15.56
CA GLN A 449 1.61 16.06 14.87
C GLN A 449 0.48 16.70 15.70
N ASN A 450 0.85 17.67 16.54
CA ASN A 450 -0.06 18.42 17.41
C ASN A 450 -0.15 19.89 16.97
N GLY A 451 -1.35 20.47 17.07
CA GLY A 451 -1.60 21.89 16.76
C GLY A 451 -2.09 22.15 15.34
N GLU A 452 -2.00 23.41 14.89
CA GLU A 452 -2.38 23.81 13.53
C GLU A 452 -1.44 23.15 12.50
N GLU A 453 -2.02 22.52 11.48
CA GLU A 453 -1.24 21.90 10.41
C GLU A 453 -0.52 22.95 9.57
N MET A 454 0.79 22.78 9.44
CA MET A 454 1.60 23.56 8.51
C MET A 454 1.69 22.81 7.18
N SER A 455 1.06 23.37 6.15
CA SER A 455 0.98 22.73 4.84
C SER A 455 2.31 22.71 4.06
N TYR A 456 3.24 23.63 4.38
CA TYR A 456 4.50 23.82 3.65
C TYR A 456 5.70 23.97 4.58
N GLY A 457 6.80 23.31 4.22
CA GLY A 457 8.06 23.25 4.97
C GLY A 457 9.24 23.97 4.33
N GLY A 458 9.03 24.62 3.18
CA GLY A 458 10.11 25.24 2.40
C GLY A 458 10.78 26.46 3.07
N PRO A 459 11.93 26.93 2.56
CA PRO A 459 12.83 27.84 3.30
C PRO A 459 12.21 29.18 3.77
N ILE A 460 11.21 29.70 3.05
CA ILE A 460 10.57 30.98 3.39
C ILE A 460 9.36 30.85 4.34
N THR A 461 8.89 29.62 4.58
CA THR A 461 7.74 29.35 5.45
C THR A 461 8.10 29.58 6.92
N LYS A 462 7.09 29.67 7.79
CA LYS A 462 7.30 29.88 9.24
C LYS A 462 8.21 28.80 9.83
N VAL A 463 7.94 27.53 9.51
CA VAL A 463 8.75 26.39 9.97
C VAL A 463 10.09 26.33 9.24
N GLY A 464 10.12 26.52 7.92
CA GLY A 464 11.36 26.45 7.15
C GLY A 464 12.40 27.50 7.56
N LYS A 465 11.97 28.71 7.93
CA LYS A 465 12.88 29.75 8.48
C LYS A 465 13.59 29.29 9.76
N ILE A 466 12.86 28.62 10.65
CA ILE A 466 13.39 28.13 11.93
C ILE A 466 14.29 26.92 11.70
N ILE A 467 13.89 26.01 10.81
CA ILE A 467 14.71 24.86 10.41
C ILE A 467 16.02 25.34 9.77
N GLY A 468 15.94 26.22 8.78
CA GLY A 468 17.12 26.72 8.06
C GLY A 468 18.10 27.42 8.99
N LYS A 469 17.62 28.33 9.85
CA LYS A 469 18.44 28.97 10.87
C LYS A 469 19.03 27.94 11.85
N GLY A 470 18.18 27.06 12.37
CA GLY A 470 18.55 26.14 13.43
C GLY A 470 19.57 25.10 12.99
N VAL A 471 19.38 24.51 11.82
CA VAL A 471 20.33 23.56 11.23
C VAL A 471 21.66 24.26 10.92
N PHE A 472 21.64 25.42 10.26
CA PHE A 472 22.87 26.16 9.96
C PHE A 472 23.70 26.42 11.23
N GLU A 473 23.11 27.06 12.24
CA GLU A 473 23.86 27.44 13.45
C GLU A 473 24.32 26.22 14.26
N THR A 474 23.52 25.16 14.31
CA THR A 474 23.83 23.95 15.09
C THR A 474 24.89 23.10 14.39
N THR A 475 24.86 23.03 13.05
CA THR A 475 25.91 22.37 12.26
C THR A 475 27.25 23.09 12.39
N VAL A 476 27.28 24.44 12.31
CA VAL A 476 28.50 25.23 12.55
C VAL A 476 29.10 24.90 13.94
N GLN A 477 28.27 24.90 14.98
CA GLN A 477 28.72 24.55 16.33
C GLN A 477 29.29 23.13 16.42
N ALA A 478 28.63 22.14 15.82
CA ALA A 478 29.10 20.75 15.82
C ALA A 478 30.45 20.59 15.10
N ILE A 479 30.65 21.28 13.98
CA ILE A 479 31.94 21.31 13.25
C ILE A 479 33.04 21.94 14.13
N GLN A 480 32.73 23.04 14.81
CA GLN A 480 33.67 23.72 15.71
C GLN A 480 34.05 22.82 16.91
N ASN A 481 33.09 22.13 17.52
CA ASN A 481 33.34 21.13 18.57
C ASN A 481 34.31 20.04 18.09
N TYR A 482 34.10 19.52 16.88
CA TYR A 482 34.97 18.52 16.28
C TYR A 482 36.39 19.04 16.02
N ASN A 483 36.51 20.22 15.41
CA ASN A 483 37.81 20.83 15.12
C ASN A 483 38.60 21.13 16.40
N MET A 484 37.94 21.57 17.48
CA MET A 484 38.58 21.79 18.77
C MET A 484 39.13 20.51 19.41
N LYS A 485 38.52 19.35 19.18
CA LYS A 485 38.97 18.06 19.76
C LYS A 485 40.03 17.35 18.91
N TYR A 486 39.98 17.50 17.58
CA TYR A 486 40.78 16.66 16.66
C TYR A 486 41.71 17.43 15.71
N ARG A 487 41.64 18.76 15.64
CA ARG A 487 42.52 19.60 14.79
C ARG A 487 43.39 20.59 15.58
N SER A 488 43.43 20.48 16.91
CA SER A 488 44.29 21.26 17.81
C SER A 488 45.70 20.69 17.92
#